data_AF-A0A816RDZ0-F1
#
_entry.id   AF-A0A816RDZ0-F1
#
_cell.length_a   1.000
_cell.length_b   1.000
_cell.length_c   1.000
_cell.angle_alpha   90.00
_cell.angle_beta   90.00
_cell.angle_gamma   90.00
#
_symmetry.space_group_name_H-M   'P 1'
#
loop_
_entity.id
_entity.type
_entity.pdbx_description
1 polymer ?
#
loop_
_entity_poly.entity_id
_entity_poly.type
_entity_poly.pdbx_seq_one_letter_code
_entity_poly.pdbx_strand_id
1 'polypeptide(L)'
;MVKPLIQRQLIPKTLSYKPCAIMMGRISTGKTTLVNLLCGTQHEVGEGEGSFTQNLFLNDTSCGNNAFSLIDTPGTNSSSETYKHAILLRAGLTATKINTIFIIIEYHCRFDNMIDNYYEVEQLVYNYVNKVVVLISHWDQSKNSQNNYEEICKKFQNEYPTLNNLIFYSERSSKAELANLIYGCVSNMEKDKLEIKDEQFFLKFNVYQMKTKLKVSYNEYQRKAILLSKEYTELILSVQCQSVEDKDEVIHMTIVYFKDEMEALLNEFRAKHGLDMVELDYYVFVVKLEKENVKICYDFVERAVPLMSYNLFDNKDPRNLIKRCPYCQLIWFKTEGYDGTTTCGNSDFKSNSINKKVFWKYKMRRKGGKLQWEKTPIEKETPEQKLEETLKDQNAASSKRVGCGKQF
;
A
#
# COMPACT_ATOMS: atom_id res chain seq x y z
N MET A 1 -15.97 -29.26 -23.61
CA MET A 1 -17.09 -28.30 -23.67
C MET A 1 -16.67 -27.06 -22.90
N VAL A 2 -16.67 -25.89 -23.53
CA VAL A 2 -16.34 -24.61 -22.89
C VAL A 2 -17.49 -24.26 -21.93
N LYS A 3 -17.18 -24.00 -20.66
CA LYS A 3 -18.20 -23.61 -19.67
C LYS A 3 -18.01 -22.13 -19.31
N PRO A 4 -19.01 -21.27 -19.55
CA PRO A 4 -18.96 -19.89 -19.12
C PRO A 4 -19.84 -19.63 -17.90
N LEU A 5 -19.33 -18.86 -16.94
CA LEU A 5 -20.14 -18.14 -15.97
C LEU A 5 -20.20 -16.68 -16.39
N ILE A 6 -21.32 -16.30 -16.99
CA ILE A 6 -21.59 -14.92 -17.37
C ILE A 6 -22.94 -14.54 -16.76
N GLN A 7 -22.93 -13.62 -15.79
CA GLN A 7 -24.17 -13.25 -15.07
C GLN A 7 -25.20 -12.56 -15.97
N ARG A 8 -24.78 -11.93 -17.07
CA ARG A 8 -25.66 -11.29 -18.07
C ARG A 8 -25.57 -12.08 -19.38
N GLN A 9 -26.69 -12.35 -20.03
CA GLN A 9 -26.63 -12.89 -21.40
C GLN A 9 -25.85 -11.92 -22.30
N LEU A 10 -24.65 -12.33 -22.69
CA LEU A 10 -23.82 -11.59 -23.65
C LEU A 10 -24.27 -11.98 -25.05
N ILE A 11 -25.19 -11.20 -25.60
CA ILE A 11 -25.54 -11.28 -27.01
C ILE A 11 -24.40 -10.57 -27.77
N PRO A 12 -23.72 -11.24 -28.71
CA PRO A 12 -22.71 -10.60 -29.56
C PRO A 12 -23.29 -9.37 -30.26
N LYS A 13 -22.59 -8.24 -30.15
CA LYS A 13 -22.99 -7.00 -30.84
C LYS A 13 -22.20 -6.84 -32.13
N THR A 14 -22.85 -6.36 -33.17
CA THR A 14 -22.17 -5.91 -34.39
C THR A 14 -21.57 -4.52 -34.11
N LEU A 15 -20.26 -4.39 -34.23
CA LEU A 15 -19.55 -3.14 -34.02
C LEU A 15 -19.13 -2.53 -35.36
N SER A 16 -19.11 -1.20 -35.44
CA SER A 16 -18.62 -0.45 -36.62
C SER A 16 -17.09 -0.46 -36.75
N TYR A 17 -16.40 -0.96 -35.72
CA TYR A 17 -14.95 -1.05 -35.65
C TYR A 17 -14.55 -2.45 -35.19
N LYS A 18 -13.31 -2.83 -35.50
CA LYS A 18 -12.73 -4.07 -34.99
C LYS A 18 -12.38 -3.92 -33.50
N PRO A 19 -13.04 -4.66 -32.60
CA PRO A 19 -12.75 -4.60 -31.18
C PRO A 19 -11.39 -5.22 -30.86
N CYS A 20 -10.76 -4.74 -29.79
CA CYS A 20 -9.41 -5.15 -29.40
C CYS A 20 -9.39 -5.60 -27.94
N ALA A 21 -8.70 -6.69 -27.66
CA ALA A 21 -8.48 -7.16 -26.30
C ALA A 21 -7.01 -7.50 -26.06
N ILE A 22 -6.60 -7.47 -24.80
CA ILE A 22 -5.24 -7.79 -24.36
C ILE A 22 -5.26 -9.02 -23.46
N MET A 23 -4.26 -9.87 -23.59
CA MET A 23 -4.14 -11.09 -22.80
C MET A 23 -3.02 -10.94 -21.78
N MET A 24 -3.32 -11.08 -20.50
CA MET A 24 -2.40 -10.96 -19.37
C MET A 24 -2.46 -12.20 -18.49
N GLY A 25 -1.38 -12.50 -17.78
CA GLY A 25 -1.30 -13.68 -16.90
C GLY A 25 0.14 -14.10 -16.64
N ARG A 26 0.32 -15.02 -15.68
CA ARG A 26 1.62 -15.61 -15.36
C ARG A 26 2.24 -16.35 -16.55
N ILE A 27 3.55 -16.56 -16.54
CA ILE A 27 4.26 -17.44 -17.47
C ILE A 27 3.61 -18.82 -17.44
N SER A 28 3.58 -19.48 -18.59
CA SER A 28 3.04 -20.84 -18.76
C SER A 28 1.53 -21.01 -18.50
N THR A 29 0.75 -19.94 -18.30
CA THR A 29 -0.72 -20.06 -18.18
C THR A 29 -1.45 -20.36 -19.49
N GLY A 30 -0.74 -20.46 -20.63
CA GLY A 30 -1.31 -20.78 -21.94
C GLY A 30 -1.83 -19.57 -22.74
N LYS A 31 -1.28 -18.36 -22.50
CA LYS A 31 -1.60 -17.14 -23.26
C LYS A 31 -1.32 -17.29 -24.75
N THR A 32 -0.07 -17.52 -25.10
CA THR A 32 0.37 -17.66 -26.49
C THR A 32 -0.25 -18.89 -27.17
N THR A 33 -0.49 -19.97 -26.42
CA THR A 33 -1.26 -21.13 -26.89
C THR A 33 -2.69 -20.74 -27.29
N LEU A 34 -3.39 -19.95 -26.47
CA LEU A 34 -4.73 -19.48 -26.81
C LEU A 34 -4.72 -18.53 -28.03
N VAL A 35 -3.71 -17.67 -28.15
CA VAL A 35 -3.52 -16.81 -29.33
C VAL A 35 -3.34 -17.66 -30.59
N ASN A 36 -2.45 -18.66 -30.55
CA ASN A 36 -2.22 -19.59 -31.64
C ASN A 36 -3.51 -20.34 -32.04
N LEU A 37 -4.27 -20.83 -31.04
CA LEU A 37 -5.55 -21.50 -31.27
C LEU A 37 -6.56 -20.58 -31.99
N LEU A 38 -6.76 -19.36 -31.48
CA LEU A 38 -7.78 -18.43 -31.99
C LEU A 38 -7.37 -17.77 -33.33
N CYS A 39 -6.12 -17.35 -33.45
CA CYS A 39 -5.63 -16.57 -34.59
C CYS A 39 -5.03 -17.47 -35.69
N GLY A 40 -4.73 -18.73 -35.41
CA GLY A 40 -4.07 -19.63 -36.36
C GLY A 40 -2.58 -19.30 -36.56
N THR A 41 -1.98 -18.61 -35.61
CA THR A 41 -0.57 -18.22 -35.59
C THR A 41 0.32 -19.35 -35.08
N GLN A 42 1.63 -19.24 -35.29
CA GLN A 42 2.65 -20.18 -34.79
C GLN A 42 3.72 -19.44 -33.98
N HIS A 43 3.29 -18.62 -33.01
CA HIS A 43 4.23 -18.01 -32.07
C HIS A 43 4.89 -19.09 -31.22
N GLU A 44 6.16 -18.92 -30.88
CA GLU A 44 6.89 -19.84 -30.01
C GLU A 44 6.21 -19.92 -28.64
N VAL A 45 5.91 -21.15 -28.22
CA VAL A 45 5.42 -21.48 -26.88
C VAL A 45 6.53 -22.30 -26.24
N GLY A 46 7.09 -21.83 -25.13
CA GLY A 46 8.09 -22.61 -24.41
C GLY A 46 7.51 -23.32 -23.19
N GLU A 47 8.20 -24.37 -22.78
CA GLU A 47 7.93 -25.14 -21.56
C GLU A 47 8.91 -24.71 -20.46
N GLY A 48 8.42 -24.32 -19.28
CA GLY A 48 9.26 -24.02 -18.11
C GLY A 48 9.14 -22.60 -17.53
N GLU A 49 10.19 -22.15 -16.82
CA GLU A 49 10.24 -20.87 -16.09
C GLU A 49 10.64 -19.66 -16.95
N GLY A 50 11.14 -19.90 -18.18
CA GLY A 50 11.51 -18.83 -19.10
C GLY A 50 10.30 -18.21 -19.78
N SER A 51 10.23 -16.87 -19.85
CA SER A 51 9.25 -16.22 -20.72
C SER A 51 9.80 -16.08 -22.13
N PHE A 52 9.16 -16.76 -23.07
CA PHE A 52 9.54 -16.74 -24.48
C PHE A 52 8.91 -15.55 -25.23
N THR A 53 7.74 -15.08 -24.79
CA THR A 53 7.10 -13.88 -25.35
C THR A 53 7.83 -12.63 -24.84
N GLN A 54 8.83 -12.16 -25.58
CA GLN A 54 9.59 -10.93 -25.28
C GLN A 54 9.12 -9.71 -26.08
N ASN A 55 8.07 -9.85 -26.89
CA ASN A 55 7.52 -8.81 -27.74
C ASN A 55 6.00 -8.74 -27.59
N LEU A 56 5.41 -7.59 -27.91
CA LEU A 56 3.97 -7.44 -28.05
C LEU A 56 3.56 -7.86 -29.46
N PHE A 57 2.64 -8.82 -29.57
CA PHE A 57 2.09 -9.25 -30.86
C PHE A 57 0.62 -8.88 -30.94
N LEU A 58 0.25 -8.07 -31.93
CA LEU A 58 -1.13 -7.80 -32.28
C LEU A 58 -1.58 -8.83 -33.34
N ASN A 59 -2.48 -9.71 -32.95
CA ASN A 59 -2.96 -10.80 -33.77
C ASN A 59 -4.44 -10.64 -34.08
N ASP A 60 -4.80 -10.93 -35.32
CA ASP A 60 -6.16 -10.80 -35.79
C ASP A 60 -6.84 -12.17 -35.87
N THR A 61 -8.08 -12.24 -35.39
CA THR A 61 -8.90 -13.45 -35.48
C THR A 61 -10.27 -13.11 -36.05
N SER A 62 -10.82 -14.07 -36.79
CA SER A 62 -12.16 -14.00 -37.38
C SER A 62 -12.85 -15.35 -37.23
N CYS A 63 -14.04 -15.34 -36.64
CA CYS A 63 -14.90 -16.52 -36.55
C CYS A 63 -16.25 -16.16 -37.19
N GLY A 64 -16.45 -16.56 -38.44
CA GLY A 64 -17.58 -16.07 -39.24
C GLY A 64 -17.52 -14.54 -39.39
N ASN A 65 -18.60 -13.84 -39.02
CA ASN A 65 -18.68 -12.38 -39.05
C ASN A 65 -18.08 -11.70 -37.80
N ASN A 66 -17.64 -12.48 -36.80
CA ASN A 66 -17.10 -11.97 -35.55
C ASN A 66 -15.58 -11.84 -35.67
N ALA A 67 -15.10 -10.63 -35.98
CA ALA A 67 -13.68 -10.33 -36.07
C ALA A 67 -13.22 -9.47 -34.89
N PHE A 68 -12.05 -9.78 -34.32
CA PHE A 68 -11.44 -9.00 -33.23
C PHE A 68 -9.92 -9.14 -33.26
N SER A 69 -9.23 -8.25 -32.54
CA SER A 69 -7.78 -8.28 -32.39
C SER A 69 -7.39 -8.66 -30.95
N LEU A 70 -6.34 -9.44 -30.82
CA LEU A 70 -5.75 -9.91 -29.56
C LEU A 70 -4.31 -9.42 -29.46
N ILE A 71 -3.99 -8.75 -28.36
CA ILE A 71 -2.62 -8.39 -28.00
C ILE A 71 -2.07 -9.50 -27.09
N ASP A 72 -1.08 -10.24 -27.58
CA ASP A 72 -0.30 -11.18 -26.76
C ASP A 72 0.75 -10.40 -25.97
N THR A 73 0.90 -10.73 -24.68
CA THR A 73 1.81 -10.04 -23.78
C THR A 73 2.77 -11.02 -23.08
N PRO A 74 3.96 -10.54 -22.67
CA PRO A 74 4.87 -11.31 -21.83
C PRO A 74 4.19 -11.80 -20.55
N GLY A 75 4.71 -12.90 -19.99
CA GLY A 75 4.26 -13.36 -18.69
C GLY A 75 4.59 -12.35 -17.60
N THR A 76 3.67 -12.19 -16.65
CA THR A 76 3.82 -11.19 -15.58
C THR A 76 4.97 -11.56 -14.63
N ASN A 77 5.16 -12.84 -14.24
CA ASN A 77 6.14 -13.34 -13.23
C ASN A 77 7.50 -13.73 -13.83
N SER A 78 7.98 -13.02 -14.84
CA SER A 78 9.32 -13.31 -15.37
C SER A 78 10.39 -12.90 -14.37
N SER A 79 11.20 -13.87 -13.93
CA SER A 79 12.40 -13.62 -13.12
C SER A 79 13.56 -13.06 -13.95
N SER A 80 13.52 -13.24 -15.28
CA SER A 80 14.45 -12.64 -16.23
C SER A 80 13.83 -11.43 -16.93
N GLU A 81 14.65 -10.41 -17.21
CA GLU A 81 14.24 -9.18 -17.92
C GLU A 81 12.97 -8.50 -17.35
N THR A 82 12.77 -8.58 -16.03
CA THR A 82 11.63 -8.00 -15.26
C THR A 82 11.21 -6.62 -15.74
N TYR A 83 12.17 -5.70 -15.86
CA TYR A 83 11.89 -4.31 -16.26
C TYR A 83 11.37 -4.19 -17.71
N LYS A 84 11.94 -4.98 -18.63
CA LYS A 84 11.49 -5.03 -20.03
C LYS A 84 10.06 -5.56 -20.11
N HIS A 85 9.74 -6.60 -19.34
CA HIS A 85 8.39 -7.14 -19.26
C HIS A 85 7.37 -6.13 -18.74
N ALA A 86 7.74 -5.40 -17.69
CA ALA A 86 6.91 -4.33 -17.15
C ALA A 86 6.62 -3.27 -18.22
N ILE A 87 7.67 -2.80 -18.91
CA ILE A 87 7.52 -1.83 -20.00
C ILE A 87 6.60 -2.35 -21.10
N LEU A 88 6.78 -3.60 -21.53
CA LEU A 88 5.97 -4.21 -22.59
C LEU A 88 4.51 -4.37 -22.16
N LEU A 89 4.24 -4.85 -20.95
CA LEU A 89 2.88 -4.96 -20.44
C LEU A 89 2.19 -3.60 -20.37
N ARG A 90 2.89 -2.57 -19.87
CA ARG A 90 2.39 -1.19 -19.85
C ARG A 90 2.14 -0.67 -21.27
N ALA A 91 3.07 -0.90 -22.19
CA ALA A 91 2.91 -0.51 -23.59
C ALA A 91 1.69 -1.20 -24.23
N GLY A 92 1.50 -2.50 -24.01
CA GLY A 92 0.31 -3.22 -24.50
C GLY A 92 -1.00 -2.63 -23.97
N LEU A 93 -1.03 -2.27 -22.69
CA LEU A 93 -2.23 -1.69 -22.05
C LEU A 93 -2.53 -0.25 -22.50
N THR A 94 -1.51 0.56 -22.80
CA THR A 94 -1.66 2.02 -22.99
C THR A 94 -1.47 2.50 -24.43
N ALA A 95 -0.80 1.71 -25.29
CA ALA A 95 -0.46 2.12 -26.66
C ALA A 95 -1.71 2.27 -27.54
N THR A 96 -2.73 1.44 -27.31
CA THR A 96 -3.95 1.43 -28.14
C THR A 96 -5.21 1.46 -27.26
N LYS A 97 -6.34 1.83 -27.87
CA LYS A 97 -7.64 1.70 -27.20
C LYS A 97 -8.08 0.24 -27.19
N ILE A 98 -8.36 -0.31 -26.03
CA ILE A 98 -8.80 -1.69 -25.85
C ILE A 98 -10.22 -1.74 -25.26
N ASN A 99 -10.95 -2.79 -25.61
CA ASN A 99 -12.29 -3.08 -25.10
C ASN A 99 -12.21 -3.90 -23.80
N THR A 100 -11.36 -4.93 -23.78
CA THR A 100 -11.35 -5.96 -22.73
C THR A 100 -9.94 -6.37 -22.35
N ILE A 101 -9.74 -6.71 -21.08
CA ILE A 101 -8.52 -7.27 -20.51
C ILE A 101 -8.83 -8.72 -20.12
N PHE A 102 -8.20 -9.67 -20.79
CA PHE A 102 -8.29 -11.09 -20.45
C PHE A 102 -7.19 -11.45 -19.45
N ILE A 103 -7.57 -11.85 -18.24
CA ILE A 103 -6.65 -12.39 -17.25
C ILE A 103 -6.73 -13.91 -17.31
N ILE A 104 -5.63 -14.56 -17.70
CA ILE A 104 -5.56 -16.01 -17.84
C ILE A 104 -4.94 -16.64 -16.61
N ILE A 105 -5.70 -17.55 -15.99
CA ILE A 105 -5.32 -18.28 -14.80
C ILE A 105 -5.34 -19.77 -15.13
N GLU A 106 -4.24 -20.46 -14.86
CA GLU A 106 -4.18 -21.91 -14.97
C GLU A 106 -5.08 -22.57 -13.91
N TYR A 107 -5.85 -23.57 -14.32
CA TYR A 107 -6.61 -24.40 -13.40
C TYR A 107 -5.69 -25.09 -12.39
N HIS A 108 -6.07 -25.07 -11.11
CA HIS A 108 -5.35 -25.77 -10.06
C HIS A 108 -6.33 -26.43 -9.09
N CYS A 109 -5.99 -27.62 -8.58
CA CYS A 109 -6.86 -28.37 -7.66
C CYS A 109 -7.09 -27.65 -6.32
N ARG A 110 -6.13 -26.82 -5.90
CA ARG A 110 -6.28 -25.88 -4.79
C ARG A 110 -6.74 -24.52 -5.33
N PHE A 111 -8.00 -24.20 -5.13
CA PHE A 111 -8.60 -22.98 -5.68
C PHE A 111 -8.03 -21.70 -5.08
N ASP A 112 -7.49 -21.72 -3.85
CA ASP A 112 -6.84 -20.54 -3.26
C ASP A 112 -5.64 -20.08 -4.08
N ASN A 113 -4.89 -21.02 -4.69
CA ASN A 113 -3.80 -20.68 -5.60
C ASN A 113 -4.31 -19.95 -6.85
N MET A 114 -5.50 -20.30 -7.35
CA MET A 114 -6.10 -19.62 -8.51
C MET A 114 -6.50 -18.20 -8.15
N ILE A 115 -7.04 -18.01 -6.95
CA ILE A 115 -7.43 -16.70 -6.44
C ILE A 115 -6.19 -15.81 -6.21
N ASP A 116 -5.14 -16.35 -5.60
CA ASP A 116 -3.87 -15.63 -5.42
C ASP A 116 -3.27 -15.23 -6.77
N ASN A 117 -3.26 -16.13 -7.76
CA ASN A 117 -2.80 -15.84 -9.11
C ASN A 117 -3.64 -14.75 -9.80
N TYR A 118 -4.96 -14.77 -9.60
CA TYR A 118 -5.84 -13.73 -10.15
C TYR A 118 -5.55 -12.37 -9.49
N TYR A 119 -5.54 -12.33 -8.16
CA TYR A 119 -5.22 -11.14 -7.39
C TYR A 119 -3.88 -10.54 -7.82
N GLU A 120 -2.87 -11.39 -8.03
CA GLU A 120 -1.55 -10.98 -8.49
C GLU A 120 -1.57 -10.17 -9.79
N VAL A 121 -2.31 -10.63 -10.81
CA VAL A 121 -2.36 -10.00 -12.14
C VAL A 121 -3.33 -8.82 -12.14
N GLU A 122 -4.47 -8.95 -11.44
CA GLU A 122 -5.51 -7.93 -11.34
C GLU A 122 -4.98 -6.62 -10.77
N GLN A 123 -4.06 -6.67 -9.81
CA GLN A 123 -3.49 -5.46 -9.20
C GLN A 123 -2.87 -4.49 -10.21
N LEU A 124 -2.27 -5.00 -11.30
CA LEU A 124 -1.69 -4.19 -12.38
C LEU A 124 -2.74 -3.33 -13.09
N VAL A 125 -4.00 -3.78 -13.10
CA VAL A 125 -5.13 -3.17 -13.82
C VAL A 125 -6.33 -2.87 -12.91
N TYR A 126 -6.11 -2.75 -11.59
CA TYR A 126 -7.16 -2.53 -10.58
C TYR A 126 -8.17 -1.41 -10.92
N ASN A 127 -7.70 -0.32 -11.52
CA ASN A 127 -8.58 0.81 -11.91
C ASN A 127 -9.50 0.46 -13.10
N TYR A 128 -9.26 -0.66 -13.77
CA TYR A 128 -9.94 -1.12 -14.99
C TYR A 128 -10.58 -2.51 -14.81
N VAL A 129 -10.89 -2.91 -13.57
CA VAL A 129 -11.53 -4.21 -13.25
C VAL A 129 -12.85 -4.40 -13.98
N ASN A 130 -13.57 -3.33 -14.29
CA ASN A 130 -14.79 -3.37 -15.10
C ASN A 130 -14.58 -3.89 -16.53
N LYS A 131 -13.34 -3.90 -17.03
CA LYS A 131 -12.96 -4.46 -18.34
C LYS A 131 -12.35 -5.85 -18.26
N VAL A 132 -12.23 -6.42 -17.05
CA VAL A 132 -11.56 -7.70 -16.83
C VAL A 132 -12.52 -8.86 -17.11
N VAL A 133 -12.01 -9.84 -17.84
CA VAL A 133 -12.63 -11.16 -18.02
C VAL A 133 -11.60 -12.22 -17.65
N VAL A 134 -11.98 -13.16 -16.80
CA VAL A 134 -11.08 -14.22 -16.35
C VAL A 134 -11.24 -15.46 -17.23
N LEU A 135 -10.12 -15.93 -17.77
CA LEU A 135 -10.06 -17.16 -18.55
C LEU A 135 -9.32 -18.21 -17.71
N ILE A 136 -10.02 -19.29 -17.33
CA ILE A 136 -9.43 -20.44 -16.65
C ILE A 136 -8.96 -21.44 -17.72
N SER A 137 -7.65 -21.57 -17.88
CA SER A 137 -7.02 -22.49 -18.82
C SER A 137 -6.81 -23.88 -18.20
N HIS A 138 -6.38 -24.86 -19.01
CA HIS A 138 -6.12 -26.24 -18.59
C HIS A 138 -7.31 -26.93 -17.88
N TRP A 139 -8.53 -26.53 -18.25
CA TRP A 139 -9.75 -27.01 -17.59
C TRP A 139 -9.98 -28.52 -17.73
N ASP A 140 -9.37 -29.15 -18.73
CA ASP A 140 -9.41 -30.60 -18.95
C ASP A 140 -8.75 -31.41 -17.83
N GLN A 141 -7.90 -30.80 -17.00
CA GLN A 141 -7.31 -31.44 -15.82
C GLN A 141 -8.31 -31.64 -14.66
N SER A 142 -9.49 -31.02 -14.73
CA SER A 142 -10.50 -31.04 -13.68
C SER A 142 -11.27 -32.37 -13.65
N LYS A 143 -10.86 -33.30 -12.75
CA LYS A 143 -11.48 -34.63 -12.58
C LYS A 143 -12.97 -34.57 -12.27
N ASN A 144 -13.40 -33.63 -11.41
CA ASN A 144 -14.80 -33.42 -11.01
C ASN A 144 -15.33 -32.09 -11.61
N SER A 145 -15.43 -32.04 -12.93
CA SER A 145 -15.73 -30.81 -13.69
C SER A 145 -17.03 -30.08 -13.32
N GLN A 146 -18.02 -30.73 -12.71
CA GLN A 146 -19.26 -30.04 -12.30
C GLN A 146 -19.10 -29.37 -10.93
N ASN A 147 -18.70 -30.13 -9.91
CA ASN A 147 -18.50 -29.60 -8.56
C ASN A 147 -17.40 -28.53 -8.52
N ASN A 148 -16.28 -28.78 -9.19
CA ASN A 148 -15.17 -27.82 -9.25
C ASN A 148 -15.58 -26.51 -9.92
N TYR A 149 -16.45 -26.56 -10.93
CA TYR A 149 -16.96 -25.36 -11.60
C TYR A 149 -17.76 -24.49 -10.63
N GLU A 150 -18.70 -25.10 -9.90
CA GLU A 150 -19.54 -24.38 -8.94
C GLU A 150 -18.72 -23.81 -7.77
N GLU A 151 -17.74 -24.56 -7.27
CA GLU A 151 -16.88 -24.10 -6.18
C GLU A 151 -15.96 -22.96 -6.59
N ILE A 152 -15.32 -23.03 -7.78
CA ILE A 152 -14.49 -21.95 -8.29
C ILE A 152 -15.34 -20.69 -8.50
N CYS A 153 -16.50 -20.83 -9.14
CA CYS A 153 -17.43 -19.73 -9.35
C CYS A 153 -17.83 -19.06 -8.02
N LYS A 154 -18.21 -19.85 -7.02
CA LYS A 154 -18.57 -19.35 -5.68
C LYS A 154 -17.40 -18.62 -5.01
N LYS A 155 -16.17 -19.18 -5.08
CA LYS A 155 -14.98 -18.53 -4.51
C LYS A 155 -14.69 -17.18 -5.15
N PHE A 156 -14.66 -17.12 -6.48
CA PHE A 156 -14.44 -15.86 -7.19
C PHE A 156 -15.53 -14.83 -6.91
N GLN A 157 -16.81 -15.25 -6.83
CA GLN A 157 -17.91 -14.35 -6.49
C GLN A 157 -17.84 -13.84 -5.05
N ASN A 158 -17.42 -14.68 -4.10
CA ASN A 158 -17.30 -14.30 -2.69
C ASN A 158 -16.16 -13.29 -2.47
N GLU A 159 -15.01 -13.50 -3.12
CA GLU A 159 -13.85 -12.62 -2.96
C GLU A 159 -13.88 -11.39 -3.88
N TYR A 160 -14.47 -11.54 -5.08
CA TYR A 160 -14.58 -10.48 -6.10
C TYR A 160 -16.02 -10.39 -6.63
N PRO A 161 -16.96 -9.79 -5.87
CA PRO A 161 -18.37 -9.71 -6.26
C PRO A 161 -18.63 -8.94 -7.57
N THR A 162 -17.68 -8.11 -7.99
CA THR A 162 -17.75 -7.34 -9.24
C THR A 162 -17.27 -8.12 -10.46
N LEU A 163 -16.62 -9.27 -10.27
CA LEU A 163 -16.11 -10.09 -11.36
C LEU A 163 -17.21 -11.03 -11.85
N ASN A 164 -17.76 -10.71 -13.02
CA ASN A 164 -18.98 -11.35 -13.52
C ASN A 164 -18.77 -12.26 -14.73
N ASN A 165 -17.54 -12.36 -15.23
CA ASN A 165 -17.20 -13.05 -16.47
C ASN A 165 -16.04 -14.03 -16.24
N LEU A 166 -16.37 -15.32 -16.07
CA LEU A 166 -15.40 -16.42 -16.00
C LEU A 166 -15.63 -17.38 -17.17
N ILE A 167 -14.57 -17.75 -17.86
CA ILE A 167 -14.62 -18.65 -19.01
C ILE A 167 -13.64 -19.79 -18.78
N PHE A 168 -14.13 -21.02 -18.82
CA PHE A 168 -13.32 -22.21 -18.61
C PHE A 168 -13.03 -22.88 -19.95
N TYR A 169 -11.76 -23.03 -20.29
CA TYR A 169 -11.32 -23.59 -21.56
C TYR A 169 -10.09 -24.49 -21.41
N SER A 170 -9.84 -25.27 -22.45
CA SER A 170 -8.64 -26.09 -22.64
C SER A 170 -8.31 -26.16 -24.12
N GLU A 171 -7.16 -26.71 -24.48
CA GLU A 171 -6.75 -26.89 -25.87
C GLU A 171 -7.72 -27.79 -26.68
N ARG A 172 -8.46 -28.66 -26.00
CA ARG A 172 -9.49 -29.53 -26.61
C ARG A 172 -10.82 -28.81 -26.86
N SER A 173 -10.92 -27.54 -26.50
CA SER A 173 -12.14 -26.76 -26.66
C SER A 173 -12.38 -26.39 -28.12
N SER A 174 -13.65 -26.31 -28.54
CA SER A 174 -13.98 -25.88 -29.89
C SER A 174 -13.53 -24.43 -30.10
N LYS A 175 -12.68 -24.22 -31.12
CA LYS A 175 -12.20 -22.90 -31.51
C LYS A 175 -13.36 -21.94 -31.79
N ALA A 176 -14.40 -22.41 -32.48
CA ALA A 176 -15.54 -21.59 -32.86
C ALA A 176 -16.37 -21.17 -31.64
N GLU A 177 -16.63 -22.10 -30.71
CA GLU A 177 -17.35 -21.79 -29.46
C GLU A 177 -16.60 -20.76 -28.62
N LEU A 178 -15.29 -20.97 -28.44
CA LEU A 178 -14.45 -20.09 -27.64
C LEU A 178 -14.32 -18.69 -28.27
N ALA A 179 -14.10 -18.61 -29.58
CA ALA A 179 -14.00 -17.34 -30.31
C ALA A 179 -15.30 -16.54 -30.24
N ASN A 180 -16.46 -17.20 -30.41
CA ASN A 180 -17.77 -16.53 -30.31
C ASN A 180 -18.03 -16.02 -28.89
N LEU A 181 -17.63 -16.78 -27.87
CA LEU A 181 -17.84 -16.40 -26.49
C LEU A 181 -16.94 -15.22 -26.08
N ILE A 182 -15.66 -15.28 -26.45
CA ILE A 182 -14.71 -14.19 -26.29
C ILE A 182 -15.24 -12.94 -26.99
N TYR A 183 -15.65 -13.05 -28.26
CA TYR A 183 -16.23 -11.92 -28.99
C TYR A 183 -17.50 -11.37 -28.31
N GLY A 184 -18.34 -12.22 -27.72
CA GLY A 184 -19.48 -11.81 -26.90
C GLY A 184 -19.08 -10.90 -25.74
N CYS A 185 -17.99 -11.21 -25.04
CA CYS A 185 -17.43 -10.34 -24.00
C CYS A 185 -16.87 -9.04 -24.57
N VAL A 186 -16.01 -9.14 -25.59
CA VAL A 186 -15.30 -7.97 -26.14
C VAL A 186 -16.27 -6.97 -26.78
N SER A 187 -17.27 -7.45 -27.52
CA SER A 187 -18.26 -6.61 -28.20
C SER A 187 -19.20 -5.85 -27.25
N ASN A 188 -19.29 -6.28 -25.99
CA ASN A 188 -20.14 -5.67 -24.98
C ASN A 188 -19.42 -4.66 -24.07
N MET A 189 -18.11 -4.49 -24.22
CA MET A 189 -17.31 -3.53 -23.46
C MET A 189 -16.90 -2.34 -24.33
N GLU A 190 -16.94 -1.13 -23.76
CA GLU A 190 -16.55 0.10 -24.46
C GLU A 190 -15.05 0.14 -24.76
N LYS A 191 -14.68 0.73 -25.90
CA LYS A 191 -13.30 0.85 -26.36
C LYS A 191 -12.66 2.11 -25.78
N ASP A 192 -11.78 1.92 -24.79
CA ASP A 192 -11.16 3.03 -24.05
C ASP A 192 -9.64 3.01 -24.14
N LYS A 193 -9.04 4.19 -24.00
CA LYS A 193 -7.60 4.32 -23.81
C LYS A 193 -7.30 4.25 -22.31
N LEU A 194 -6.44 3.33 -21.90
CA LEU A 194 -6.04 3.23 -20.50
C LEU A 194 -4.92 4.22 -20.24
N GLU A 195 -5.00 4.89 -19.10
CA GLU A 195 -4.00 5.83 -18.60
C GLU A 195 -3.40 5.25 -17.32
N ILE A 196 -2.22 4.64 -17.48
CA ILE A 196 -1.50 4.02 -16.37
C ILE A 196 -0.22 4.80 -16.15
N LYS A 197 -0.09 5.43 -14.97
CA LYS A 197 1.12 6.15 -14.57
C LYS A 197 2.26 5.17 -14.33
N ASP A 198 3.44 5.50 -14.85
CA ASP A 198 4.63 4.65 -14.79
C ASP A 198 4.98 4.28 -13.35
N GLU A 199 5.06 5.28 -12.46
CA GLU A 199 5.31 5.06 -11.04
C GLU A 199 4.34 4.03 -10.43
N GLN A 200 3.03 4.19 -10.66
CA GLN A 200 2.03 3.28 -10.11
C GLN A 200 2.13 1.88 -10.71
N PHE A 201 2.43 1.75 -12.00
CA PHE A 201 2.57 0.47 -12.66
C PHE A 201 3.81 -0.28 -12.19
N PHE A 202 4.97 0.37 -12.21
CA PHE A 202 6.24 -0.22 -11.78
C PHE A 202 6.20 -0.56 -10.29
N LEU A 203 5.60 0.28 -9.45
CA LEU A 203 5.34 -0.04 -8.04
C LEU A 203 4.59 -1.36 -7.88
N LYS A 204 3.47 -1.51 -8.61
CA LYS A 204 2.64 -2.72 -8.54
C LYS A 204 3.35 -3.94 -9.12
N PHE A 205 4.14 -3.75 -10.17
CA PHE A 205 4.91 -4.79 -10.83
C PHE A 205 6.09 -5.29 -9.98
N ASN A 206 6.80 -4.40 -9.30
CA ASN A 206 7.93 -4.76 -8.43
C ASN A 206 7.43 -5.41 -7.13
N VAL A 207 6.38 -4.85 -6.50
CA VAL A 207 5.69 -5.50 -5.36
C VAL A 207 5.19 -6.90 -5.73
N TYR A 208 4.81 -7.10 -6.99
CA TYR A 208 4.37 -8.38 -7.52
C TYR A 208 5.49 -9.45 -7.57
N GLN A 209 6.76 -9.09 -7.80
CA GLN A 209 7.85 -10.07 -7.82
C GLN A 209 8.25 -10.58 -6.42
N MET A 210 8.02 -9.80 -5.36
CA MET A 210 8.57 -10.07 -4.02
C MET A 210 7.65 -10.90 -3.10
N LYS A 211 6.52 -11.41 -3.62
CA LYS A 211 5.26 -11.44 -2.87
C LYS A 211 5.10 -12.48 -1.76
N THR A 212 5.90 -13.54 -1.63
CA THR A 212 5.49 -14.62 -0.69
C THR A 212 5.81 -14.33 0.79
N LYS A 213 7.00 -13.80 1.13
CA LYS A 213 7.38 -13.50 2.52
C LYS A 213 7.02 -12.08 2.98
N LEU A 214 7.06 -11.14 2.04
CA LEU A 214 6.78 -9.71 2.28
C LEU A 214 5.29 -9.44 2.52
N LYS A 215 4.39 -10.08 1.76
CA LYS A 215 2.93 -9.94 1.91
C LYS A 215 2.46 -10.35 3.31
N VAL A 216 3.03 -11.43 3.86
CA VAL A 216 2.70 -11.90 5.22
C VAL A 216 3.13 -10.86 6.26
N SER A 217 4.36 -10.37 6.19
CA SER A 217 4.88 -9.38 7.15
C SER A 217 4.20 -8.01 7.01
N TYR A 218 3.80 -7.63 5.80
CA TYR A 218 3.00 -6.42 5.56
C TYR A 218 1.60 -6.52 6.15
N ASN A 219 0.90 -7.64 5.92
CA ASN A 219 -0.42 -7.86 6.49
C ASN A 219 -0.36 -7.91 8.02
N GLU A 220 0.72 -8.45 8.59
CA GLU A 220 0.98 -8.42 10.03
C GLU A 220 1.16 -6.98 10.54
N TYR A 221 1.99 -6.17 9.85
CA TYR A 221 2.18 -4.75 10.15
C TYR A 221 0.85 -3.98 10.13
N GLN A 222 0.05 -4.13 9.06
CA GLN A 222 -1.23 -3.45 8.91
C GLN A 222 -2.21 -3.82 10.03
N ARG A 223 -2.28 -5.10 10.41
CA ARG A 223 -3.13 -5.56 11.52
C ARG A 223 -2.72 -4.92 12.84
N LYS A 224 -1.41 -4.93 13.15
CA LYS A 224 -0.87 -4.30 14.37
C LYS A 224 -1.16 -2.79 14.39
N ALA A 225 -0.93 -2.09 13.28
CA ALA A 225 -1.19 -0.65 13.16
C ALA A 225 -2.68 -0.29 13.34
N ILE A 226 -3.59 -1.05 12.75
CA ILE A 226 -5.05 -0.86 12.92
C ILE A 226 -5.46 -1.08 14.38
N LEU A 227 -4.95 -2.14 15.02
CA LEU A 227 -5.26 -2.44 16.42
C LEU A 227 -4.75 -1.31 17.34
N LEU A 228 -3.52 -0.86 17.12
CA LEU A 228 -2.91 0.25 17.84
C LEU A 228 -3.75 1.53 17.69
N SER A 229 -4.08 1.90 16.44
CA SER A 229 -4.87 3.09 16.17
C SER A 229 -6.24 3.04 16.84
N LYS A 230 -6.88 1.86 16.92
CA LYS A 230 -8.15 1.70 17.63
C LYS A 230 -7.99 1.89 19.13
N GLU A 231 -7.01 1.22 19.74
CA GLU A 231 -6.73 1.31 21.18
C GLU A 231 -6.50 2.77 21.63
N TYR A 232 -5.67 3.52 20.89
CA TYR A 232 -5.40 4.93 21.19
C TYR A 232 -6.60 5.84 20.93
N THR A 233 -7.42 5.53 19.92
CA THR A 233 -8.64 6.31 19.63
C THR A 233 -9.67 6.13 20.75
N GLU A 234 -9.82 4.90 21.28
CA GLU A 234 -10.68 4.63 22.44
C GLU A 234 -10.16 5.33 23.71
N LEU A 235 -8.83 5.40 23.88
CA LEU A 235 -8.21 6.10 24.99
C LEU A 235 -8.56 7.60 24.97
N ILE A 236 -8.31 8.31 23.86
CA ILE A 236 -8.57 9.76 23.80
C ILE A 236 -10.06 10.10 24.00
N LEU A 237 -10.97 9.23 23.57
CA LEU A 237 -12.41 9.41 23.74
C LEU A 237 -12.89 9.12 25.17
N SER A 238 -12.16 8.30 25.93
CA SER A 238 -12.49 7.93 27.31
C SER A 238 -11.79 8.79 28.37
N VAL A 239 -10.95 9.75 27.98
CA VAL A 239 -10.26 10.66 28.91
C VAL A 239 -11.28 11.49 29.71
N GLN A 240 -11.30 11.27 31.02
CA GLN A 240 -12.00 12.10 31.99
C GLN A 240 -10.98 12.75 32.93
N CYS A 241 -10.94 14.08 32.95
CA CYS A 241 -10.03 14.86 33.78
C CYS A 241 -10.79 15.91 34.59
N GLN A 242 -10.22 16.32 35.72
CA GLN A 242 -10.81 17.35 36.60
C GLN A 242 -10.66 18.77 36.04
N SER A 243 -9.66 18.99 35.18
CA SER A 243 -9.39 20.29 34.54
C SER A 243 -9.23 20.13 33.03
N VAL A 244 -9.48 21.21 32.30
CA VAL A 244 -9.32 21.27 30.84
C VAL A 244 -7.83 21.16 30.47
N GLU A 245 -6.97 21.75 31.29
CA GLU A 245 -5.51 21.68 31.14
C GLU A 245 -5.00 20.24 31.30
N ASP A 246 -5.50 19.50 32.29
CA ASP A 246 -5.15 18.08 32.46
C ASP A 246 -5.61 17.25 31.24
N LYS A 247 -6.78 17.55 30.69
CA LYS A 247 -7.31 16.86 29.52
C LYS A 247 -6.42 17.11 28.30
N ASP A 248 -6.01 18.36 28.07
CA ASP A 248 -5.14 18.72 26.96
C ASP A 248 -3.76 18.06 27.06
N GLU A 249 -3.15 18.04 28.25
CA GLU A 249 -1.86 17.39 28.50
C GLU A 249 -1.92 15.88 28.27
N VAL A 250 -3.00 15.21 28.71
CA VAL A 250 -3.21 13.78 28.49
C VAL A 250 -3.37 13.48 26.99
N ILE A 251 -4.14 14.28 26.25
CA ILE A 251 -4.32 14.10 24.80
C ILE A 251 -3.00 14.34 24.08
N HIS A 252 -2.26 15.40 24.42
CA HIS A 252 -0.96 15.69 23.82
C HIS A 252 0.05 14.56 24.07
N MET A 253 0.15 14.08 25.32
CA MET A 253 0.98 12.92 25.65
C MET A 253 0.56 11.69 24.83
N THR A 254 -0.74 11.45 24.68
CA THR A 254 -1.26 10.31 23.91
C THR A 254 -0.85 10.38 22.44
N ILE A 255 -0.84 11.57 21.82
CA ILE A 255 -0.34 11.79 20.46
C ILE A 255 1.14 11.42 20.35
N VAL A 256 1.96 11.87 21.29
CA VAL A 256 3.41 11.59 21.28
C VAL A 256 3.66 10.09 21.42
N TYR A 257 3.03 9.43 22.40
CA TYR A 257 3.18 8.00 22.62
C TYR A 257 2.68 7.17 21.43
N PHE A 258 1.58 7.58 20.79
CA PHE A 258 1.08 6.90 19.59
C PHE A 258 2.11 6.92 18.46
N LYS A 259 2.71 8.10 18.23
CA LYS A 259 3.75 8.26 17.20
C LYS A 259 4.97 7.39 17.50
N ASP A 260 5.42 7.36 18.75
CA ASP A 260 6.56 6.55 19.17
C ASP A 260 6.28 5.04 19.01
N GLU A 261 5.10 4.55 19.38
CA GLU A 261 4.73 3.14 19.18
C GLU A 261 4.57 2.78 17.68
N MET A 262 4.04 3.70 16.86
CA MET A 262 3.98 3.53 15.40
C MET A 262 5.38 3.50 14.76
N GLU A 263 6.32 4.29 15.26
CA GLU A 263 7.71 4.29 14.81
C GLU A 263 8.46 3.03 15.26
N ALA A 264 8.20 2.55 16.48
CA ALA A 264 8.73 1.27 16.95
C ALA A 264 8.24 0.10 16.09
N LEU A 265 6.95 0.09 15.70
CA LEU A 265 6.37 -0.91 14.80
C LEU A 265 7.06 -0.91 13.42
N LEU A 266 7.34 0.29 12.89
CA LEU A 266 8.08 0.45 11.63
C LEU A 266 9.52 -0.07 11.76
N ASN A 267 10.18 0.22 12.87
CA ASN A 267 11.56 -0.22 13.11
C ASN A 267 11.65 -1.74 13.32
N GLU A 268 10.65 -2.38 13.95
CA GLU A 268 10.54 -3.85 14.02
C GLU A 268 10.46 -4.45 12.62
N PHE A 269 9.63 -3.88 11.75
CA PHE A 269 9.53 -4.29 10.35
C PHE A 269 10.86 -4.13 9.61
N ARG A 270 11.55 -3.00 9.79
CA ARG A 270 12.85 -2.74 9.18
C ARG A 270 13.92 -3.70 9.69
N ALA A 271 13.98 -3.99 10.99
CA ALA A 271 14.97 -4.90 11.58
C ALA A 271 14.81 -6.33 11.06
N LYS A 272 13.56 -6.78 10.87
CA LYS A 272 13.25 -8.12 10.33
C LYS A 272 13.68 -8.30 8.88
N HIS A 273 13.78 -7.21 8.13
CA HIS A 273 13.95 -7.23 6.67
C HIS A 273 15.13 -6.38 6.15
N GLY A 274 15.95 -5.84 7.05
CA GLY A 274 17.02 -4.87 6.74
C GLY A 274 18.10 -5.40 5.81
N LEU A 275 18.35 -6.71 5.83
CA LEU A 275 19.33 -7.35 4.94
C LEU A 275 18.80 -7.54 3.51
N ASP A 276 17.47 -7.61 3.34
CA ASP A 276 16.81 -7.69 2.03
C ASP A 276 16.68 -6.29 1.37
N MET A 277 17.04 -5.21 2.08
CA MET A 277 16.91 -3.82 1.62
C MET A 277 17.95 -3.36 0.59
N VAL A 278 18.88 -4.23 0.18
CA VAL A 278 19.86 -3.94 -0.89
C VAL A 278 19.21 -4.01 -2.27
N GLU A 279 18.10 -4.73 -2.40
CA GLU A 279 17.32 -4.75 -3.63
C GLU A 279 16.44 -3.49 -3.75
N LEU A 280 16.57 -2.79 -4.88
CA LEU A 280 15.85 -1.54 -5.21
C LEU A 280 14.33 -1.68 -5.02
N ASP A 281 13.79 -2.89 -5.19
CA ASP A 281 12.37 -3.20 -5.03
C ASP A 281 11.91 -3.19 -3.55
N TYR A 282 12.78 -3.54 -2.61
CA TYR A 282 12.49 -3.50 -1.19
C TYR A 282 12.49 -2.06 -0.65
N TYR A 283 13.39 -1.22 -1.16
CA TYR A 283 13.48 0.20 -0.79
C TYR A 283 12.19 0.95 -1.11
N VAL A 284 11.68 0.77 -2.32
CA VAL A 284 10.44 1.41 -2.78
C VAL A 284 9.24 1.01 -1.90
N PHE A 285 9.20 -0.25 -1.48
CA PHE A 285 8.19 -0.75 -0.55
C PHE A 285 8.30 -0.11 0.85
N VAL A 286 9.52 0.01 1.40
CA VAL A 286 9.76 0.66 2.69
C VAL A 286 9.29 2.12 2.66
N VAL A 287 9.59 2.85 1.59
CA VAL A 287 9.12 4.23 1.39
C VAL A 287 7.59 4.32 1.36
N LYS A 288 6.91 3.33 0.77
CA LYS A 288 5.44 3.27 0.79
C LYS A 288 4.92 3.07 2.22
N LEU A 289 5.51 2.14 2.96
CA LEU A 289 5.10 1.81 4.31
C LEU A 289 5.35 3.00 5.27
N GLU A 290 6.43 3.76 5.06
CA GLU A 290 6.68 5.03 5.74
C GLU A 290 5.58 6.07 5.46
N LYS A 291 5.21 6.25 4.18
CA LYS A 291 4.12 7.18 3.81
C LYS A 291 2.80 6.79 4.45
N GLU A 292 2.47 5.50 4.48
CA GLU A 292 1.27 4.99 5.14
C GLU A 292 1.33 5.23 6.66
N ASN A 293 2.48 4.99 7.29
CA ASN A 293 2.67 5.24 8.72
C ASN A 293 2.46 6.73 9.06
N VAL A 294 3.07 7.63 8.29
CA VAL A 294 2.89 9.08 8.44
C VAL A 294 1.41 9.46 8.30
N LYS A 295 0.71 8.88 7.33
CA LYS A 295 -0.72 9.11 7.15
C LYS A 295 -1.54 8.64 8.36
N ILE A 296 -1.27 7.45 8.90
CA ILE A 296 -1.97 6.94 10.09
C ILE A 296 -1.74 7.85 11.30
N CYS A 297 -0.50 8.31 11.50
CA CYS A 297 -0.16 9.27 12.54
C CYS A 297 -0.94 10.58 12.37
N TYR A 298 -0.98 11.11 11.14
CA TYR A 298 -1.68 12.34 10.83
C TYR A 298 -3.20 12.22 11.05
N ASP A 299 -3.82 11.14 10.55
CA ASP A 299 -5.25 10.85 10.74
C ASP A 299 -5.62 10.74 12.23
N PHE A 300 -4.70 10.23 13.07
CA PHE A 300 -4.90 10.19 14.53
C PHE A 300 -4.86 11.59 15.15
N VAL A 301 -3.90 12.44 14.74
CA VAL A 301 -3.82 13.83 15.23
C VAL A 301 -5.04 14.64 14.83
N GLU A 302 -5.53 14.50 13.59
CA GLU A 302 -6.75 15.18 13.14
C GLU A 302 -7.99 14.79 13.97
N ARG A 303 -8.04 13.55 14.47
CA ARG A 303 -9.11 13.13 15.40
C ARG A 303 -8.92 13.67 16.82
N ALA A 304 -7.67 13.87 17.26
CA ALA A 304 -7.35 14.31 18.60
C ALA A 304 -7.49 15.83 18.80
N VAL A 305 -7.09 16.64 17.81
CA VAL A 305 -7.09 18.11 17.90
C VAL A 305 -8.46 18.70 18.25
N PRO A 306 -9.59 18.25 17.66
CA PRO A 306 -10.93 18.76 18.03
C PRO A 306 -11.34 18.51 19.49
N LEU A 307 -10.66 17.59 20.20
CA LEU A 307 -10.95 17.28 21.60
C LEU A 307 -10.21 18.19 22.59
N MET A 308 -9.24 18.97 22.10
CA MET A 308 -8.38 19.86 22.88
C MET A 308 -8.93 21.29 22.93
N SER A 309 -8.55 22.07 23.96
CA SER A 309 -8.95 23.47 24.09
C SER A 309 -8.22 24.42 23.14
N TYR A 310 -7.19 23.95 22.45
CA TYR A 310 -6.35 24.76 21.58
C TYR A 310 -5.84 23.98 20.38
N ASN A 311 -5.49 24.73 19.33
CA ASN A 311 -5.01 24.15 18.09
C ASN A 311 -3.49 23.92 18.16
N LEU A 312 -3.06 22.67 18.09
CA LEU A 312 -1.64 22.27 18.04
C LEU A 312 -0.88 22.84 16.83
N PHE A 313 -1.61 23.22 15.77
CA PHE A 313 -1.03 23.75 14.54
C PHE A 313 -1.07 25.28 14.46
N ASP A 314 -1.64 25.97 15.47
CA ASP A 314 -1.61 27.43 15.51
C ASP A 314 -0.27 27.93 16.03
N ASN A 315 0.57 28.39 15.12
CA ASN A 315 1.87 28.98 15.42
C ASN A 315 1.78 30.32 16.18
N LYS A 316 0.57 30.85 16.41
CA LYS A 316 0.34 32.05 17.24
C LYS A 316 -0.01 31.72 18.69
N ASP A 317 -0.37 30.47 19.00
CA ASP A 317 -0.68 30.08 20.37
C ASP A 317 0.61 30.04 21.21
N PRO A 318 0.70 30.78 22.32
CA PRO A 318 1.88 30.81 23.19
C PRO A 318 2.34 29.43 23.67
N ARG A 319 1.43 28.45 23.79
CA ARG A 319 1.74 27.08 24.20
C ARG A 319 2.57 26.33 23.15
N ASN A 320 2.36 26.63 21.87
CA ASN A 320 3.09 26.00 20.75
C ASN A 320 4.47 26.62 20.50
N LEU A 321 4.73 27.79 21.09
CA LEU A 321 5.99 28.54 20.98
C LEU A 321 7.06 28.08 21.97
N ILE A 322 6.68 27.28 22.98
CA ILE A 322 7.61 26.69 23.94
C ILE A 322 8.36 25.53 23.29
N LYS A 323 9.68 25.55 23.34
CA LYS A 323 10.57 24.53 22.79
C LYS A 323 11.57 24.09 23.85
N ARG A 324 12.10 22.87 23.71
CA ARG A 324 13.13 22.29 24.59
C ARG A 324 14.36 21.95 23.76
N CYS A 325 15.54 22.36 24.22
CA CYS A 325 16.80 21.98 23.59
C CYS A 325 17.01 20.44 23.71
N PRO A 326 17.32 19.74 22.61
CA PRO A 326 17.54 18.29 22.64
C PRO A 326 18.82 17.90 23.40
N TYR A 327 19.79 18.81 23.53
CA TYR A 327 21.08 18.53 24.17
C TYR A 327 21.10 18.85 25.66
N CYS A 328 20.70 20.07 26.05
CA CYS A 328 20.79 20.53 27.44
C CYS A 328 19.44 20.72 28.11
N GLN A 329 18.34 20.36 27.43
CA GLN A 329 16.98 20.37 27.98
C GLN A 329 16.45 21.74 28.41
N LEU A 330 17.16 22.83 28.08
CA LEU A 330 16.73 24.20 28.33
C LEU A 330 15.41 24.48 27.60
N ILE A 331 14.43 25.02 28.33
CA ILE A 331 13.15 25.44 27.78
C ILE A 331 13.26 26.88 27.31
N TRP A 332 12.83 27.18 26.08
CA TRP A 332 12.90 28.50 25.47
C TRP A 332 11.65 28.80 24.67
N PHE A 333 11.41 30.09 24.40
CA PHE A 333 10.26 30.57 23.64
C PHE A 333 10.72 31.00 22.24
N LYS A 334 10.05 30.52 21.19
CA LYS A 334 10.31 30.95 19.81
C LYS A 334 9.81 32.40 19.68
N THR A 335 10.75 33.35 19.54
CA THR A 335 10.45 34.80 19.64
C THR A 335 10.41 35.54 18.31
N GLU A 336 11.04 35.06 17.23
CA GLU A 336 10.84 35.49 15.84
C GLU A 336 11.80 34.72 14.90
N GLY A 337 11.40 34.47 13.64
CA GLY A 337 12.31 34.30 12.48
C GLY A 337 13.05 32.97 12.29
N TYR A 338 12.92 32.42 11.07
CA TYR A 338 13.62 31.29 10.44
C TYR A 338 13.40 29.88 11.02
N ASP A 339 12.77 29.00 10.23
CA ASP A 339 12.72 27.54 10.44
C ASP A 339 14.06 26.85 10.10
N GLY A 340 15.18 27.53 10.42
CA GLY A 340 16.55 27.07 10.21
C GLY A 340 17.25 26.66 11.51
N THR A 341 18.56 26.39 11.44
CA THR A 341 19.39 25.98 12.58
C THR A 341 19.33 27.00 13.73
N THR A 342 18.79 26.58 14.86
CA THR A 342 18.68 27.42 16.06
C THR A 342 19.79 27.10 17.05
N THR A 343 20.43 28.13 17.60
CA THR A 343 21.51 27.96 18.61
C THR A 343 20.95 28.07 20.02
N CYS A 344 21.16 27.05 20.86
CA CYS A 344 20.68 27.05 22.23
C CYS A 344 21.28 28.20 23.08
N GLY A 345 20.43 28.99 23.74
CA GLY A 345 20.85 30.03 24.69
C GLY A 345 21.11 31.41 24.09
N ASN A 346 20.63 31.67 22.86
CA ASN A 346 20.83 32.93 22.14
C ASN A 346 19.87 34.08 22.55
N SER A 347 19.23 33.99 23.72
CA SER A 347 18.29 35.01 24.21
C SER A 347 18.66 35.53 25.60
N ASP A 348 18.58 36.85 25.77
CA ASP A 348 18.81 37.59 27.01
C ASP A 348 17.61 37.54 27.99
N PHE A 349 16.89 36.41 28.04
CA PHE A 349 15.78 36.28 28.98
C PHE A 349 16.33 36.05 30.40
N LYS A 350 16.24 37.08 31.25
CA LYS A 350 16.40 36.92 32.70
C LYS A 350 15.33 35.94 33.18
N SER A 351 15.77 34.82 33.76
CA SER A 351 14.90 33.81 34.35
C SER A 351 14.08 34.44 35.47
N ASN A 352 12.79 34.71 35.23
CA ASN A 352 11.86 34.94 36.33
C ASN A 352 11.58 33.59 36.97
N SER A 353 12.05 33.41 38.20
CA SER A 353 11.85 32.21 38.99
C SER A 353 10.35 31.95 39.17
N ILE A 354 9.82 30.93 38.50
CA ILE A 354 8.45 30.42 38.72
C ILE A 354 8.44 29.66 40.05
N ASN A 355 8.58 30.40 41.14
CA ASN A 355 8.50 29.87 42.50
C ASN A 355 7.07 29.95 42.98
N LYS A 356 6.31 28.84 42.78
CA LYS A 356 5.24 28.31 43.67
C LYS A 356 4.29 27.28 43.04
N LYS A 357 4.49 26.82 41.79
CA LYS A 357 3.64 25.76 41.20
C LYS A 357 4.26 24.37 41.36
N VAL A 358 3.46 23.40 41.80
CA VAL A 358 3.79 21.97 41.75
C VAL A 358 3.71 21.54 40.29
N PHE A 359 4.81 21.02 39.75
CA PHE A 359 4.83 20.48 38.40
C PHE A 359 4.29 19.05 38.43
N TRP A 360 3.53 18.68 37.41
CA TRP A 360 2.94 17.35 37.28
C TRP A 360 3.60 16.61 36.11
N LYS A 361 3.87 15.32 36.31
CA LYS A 361 4.34 14.40 35.28
C LYS A 361 3.23 13.41 34.95
N TYR A 362 2.84 13.41 33.68
CA TYR A 362 1.93 12.43 33.10
C TYR A 362 2.76 11.28 32.53
N LYS A 363 2.32 10.04 32.78
CA LYS A 363 2.96 8.83 32.23
C LYS A 363 1.89 7.89 31.71
N MET A 364 2.19 7.23 30.59
CA MET A 364 1.41 6.09 30.11
C MET A 364 1.94 4.79 30.70
N ARG A 365 1.03 3.89 31.09
CA ARG A 365 1.33 2.51 31.52
C ARG A 365 0.29 1.55 30.97
N ARG A 366 0.74 0.35 30.57
CA ARG A 366 -0.14 -0.77 30.25
C ARG A 366 -0.43 -1.57 31.53
N LYS A 367 -1.68 -1.61 31.98
CA LYS A 367 -2.13 -2.47 33.10
C LYS A 367 -3.19 -3.44 32.58
N GLY A 368 -2.94 -4.74 32.72
CA GLY A 368 -3.87 -5.79 32.26
C GLY A 368 -4.16 -5.77 30.75
N GLY A 369 -3.19 -5.32 29.94
CA GLY A 369 -3.35 -5.24 28.47
C GLY A 369 -4.08 -4.00 27.95
N LYS A 370 -4.50 -3.06 28.83
CA LYS A 370 -5.09 -1.78 28.43
C LYS A 370 -4.17 -0.61 28.75
N LEU A 371 -4.10 0.36 27.84
CA LEU A 371 -3.43 1.65 28.06
C LEU A 371 -4.17 2.50 29.11
N GLN A 372 -3.42 2.96 30.12
CA GLN A 372 -3.88 3.86 31.18
C GLN A 372 -2.85 4.97 31.39
N TRP A 373 -3.31 6.14 31.85
CA TRP A 373 -2.43 7.26 32.20
C TRP A 373 -2.39 7.45 33.73
N GLU A 374 -1.25 7.91 34.23
CA GLU A 374 -1.04 8.25 35.64
C GLU A 374 -0.49 9.68 35.75
N LYS A 375 -1.02 10.48 36.69
CA LYS A 375 -0.53 11.82 37.04
C LYS A 375 0.23 11.76 38.36
N THR A 376 1.49 12.17 38.35
CA THR A 376 2.39 12.14 39.53
C THR A 376 3.02 13.52 39.74
N PRO A 377 3.16 14.01 40.98
CA PRO A 377 3.85 15.27 41.23
C PRO A 377 5.36 15.10 40.99
N ILE A 378 5.99 16.14 40.43
CA ILE A 378 7.45 16.22 40.32
C ILE A 378 7.95 16.88 41.61
N GLU A 379 8.63 16.10 42.45
CA GLU A 379 9.44 16.66 43.53
C GLU A 379 10.60 17.44 42.90
N LYS A 380 10.77 18.71 43.27
CA LYS A 380 11.82 19.57 42.72
C LYS A 380 13.20 19.02 43.13
N GLU A 381 13.89 18.33 42.24
CA GLU A 381 15.34 18.53 42.15
C GLU A 381 15.53 19.91 41.54
N THR A 382 16.13 20.85 42.29
CA THR A 382 16.32 22.22 41.82
C THR A 382 17.16 22.19 40.53
N PRO A 383 16.79 22.96 39.48
CA PRO A 383 17.61 23.08 38.27
C PRO A 383 19.05 23.54 38.54
N GLU A 384 19.25 24.21 39.68
CA GLU A 384 20.55 24.64 40.20
C GLU A 384 21.49 23.44 40.45
N GLN A 385 20.98 22.29 40.89
CA GLN A 385 21.81 21.11 41.19
C GLN A 385 22.35 20.42 39.93
N LYS A 386 21.64 20.48 38.79
CA LYS A 386 22.14 19.93 37.51
C LYS A 386 22.99 20.93 36.71
N LEU A 387 22.74 22.22 36.88
CA LEU A 387 23.54 23.26 36.21
C LEU A 387 24.95 23.35 36.81
N GLU A 388 25.10 23.18 38.14
CA GLU A 388 26.41 23.18 38.81
C GLU A 388 27.30 21.98 38.46
N GLU A 389 26.71 20.81 38.14
CA GLU A 389 27.49 19.65 37.67
C GLU A 389 27.94 19.80 36.21
N THR A 390 27.17 20.51 35.38
CA THR A 390 27.50 20.68 33.94
C THR A 390 28.42 21.88 33.67
N LEU A 391 28.47 22.86 34.57
CA LEU A 391 29.28 24.10 34.42
C LEU A 391 30.70 24.00 34.98
N LYS A 392 31.09 22.87 35.60
CA LYS A 392 32.46 22.70 36.12
C LYS A 392 33.53 22.47 35.05
N ASP A 393 33.14 22.26 33.79
CA ASP A 393 34.07 21.88 32.71
C ASP A 393 34.35 22.97 31.65
N GLN A 394 33.89 24.22 31.81
CA GLN A 394 34.18 25.26 30.81
C GLN A 394 34.66 26.59 31.43
N ASN A 395 35.97 26.63 31.70
CA ASN A 395 36.71 27.88 31.81
C ASN A 395 36.88 28.50 30.41
N ALA A 396 36.03 29.47 30.04
CA ALA A 396 36.42 30.57 29.15
C ALA A 396 35.35 31.68 29.15
N ALA A 397 35.80 32.90 29.41
CA ALA A 397 35.02 34.12 29.39
C ALA A 397 34.44 34.43 28.00
N SER A 398 33.14 34.73 27.92
CA SER A 398 32.55 35.85 27.14
C SER A 398 31.03 35.67 27.00
N SER A 399 30.26 36.69 27.42
CA SER A 399 28.80 36.86 27.29
C SER A 399 27.92 35.74 27.90
N LYS A 400 26.99 36.11 28.78
CA LYS A 400 26.06 35.21 29.49
C LYS A 400 25.13 34.47 28.51
N ARG A 401 25.58 33.35 27.95
CA ARG A 401 24.69 32.41 27.24
C ARG A 401 24.02 31.50 28.26
N VAL A 402 22.68 31.50 28.30
CA VAL A 402 21.88 30.71 29.26
C VAL A 402 21.68 29.25 28.79
N GLY A 403 22.45 28.78 27.80
CA GLY A 403 22.28 27.45 27.19
C GLY A 403 23.57 26.86 26.61
N CYS A 404 23.51 25.62 26.10
CA CYS A 404 24.69 24.86 25.67
C CYS A 404 25.33 25.31 24.35
N GLY A 405 24.79 26.33 23.68
CA GLY A 405 25.37 26.88 22.45
C GLY A 405 25.36 25.95 21.22
N LYS A 406 24.77 24.75 21.31
CA LYS A 406 24.67 23.83 20.18
C LYS A 406 23.57 24.24 19.21
N GLN A 407 23.82 24.07 17.92
CA GLN A 407 22.86 24.25 16.84
C GLN A 407 22.01 22.98 16.68
N PHE A 408 20.70 23.15 16.51
CA PHE A 408 19.74 22.07 16.20
C PHE A 408 18.58 22.57 15.34
#